data_AF-A0A966FCZ7-F1
#
_entry.id   AF-A0A966FCZ7-F1
#
_cell.length_a   1.000
_cell.length_b   1.000
_cell.length_c   1.000
_cell.angle_alpha   90.00
_cell.angle_beta   90.00
_cell.angle_gamma   90.00
#
_symmetry.space_group_name_H-M   'P 1'
#
loop_
_entity.id
_entity.type
_entity.pdbx_description
1 polymer ?
#
loop_
_entity_poly.entity_id
_entity_poly.type
_entity_poly.pdbx_seq_one_letter_code
_entity_poly.pdbx_strand_id
1 'polypeptide(L)'
;MRKAVIVIPTYNEKGNIERVIAALFEKAKTIPNWEIHILVVDSFSPDETGKIVIQLQKKHNNLHILEVEKSGLGNAYINGFQYALDKINPYLLFEMDADLSHDPDIIDDFLKKIEQGADFVIGSRYIKGGEIPKNWGLHRKLLSFIGNIIVRLGFMKLKIADWTSGYRAIKSWIVKDAYSHIRNYSGYVFQVALLDYAVTHKAHVDEVPLRFIDRTIGESKINAIQYSSNTLFYVFTHATFIKFVVVGLIGFGVDFGISYLLIERLRWRSWQATLLSTEIAIISNFLLNNFWAFSHKKLQNNRLTYIWSFLKFNLISSGSIIIQTIGIAVTTSLFGQSLWYIYKILIITFVIIPYSYFFYNKFIWKEK
;
A
#
# COMPACT_ATOMS: atom_id res chain seq x y z
N MET A 1 -4.71 29.32 -16.13
CA MET A 1 -4.17 27.95 -16.26
C MET A 1 -4.16 27.31 -14.88
N ARG A 2 -4.39 25.99 -14.78
CA ARG A 2 -4.23 25.29 -13.49
C ARG A 2 -2.74 25.06 -13.24
N LYS A 3 -2.31 25.18 -11.99
CA LYS A 3 -0.91 24.94 -11.62
C LYS A 3 -0.68 23.49 -11.25
N ALA A 4 0.34 22.86 -11.81
CA ALA A 4 0.86 21.59 -11.33
C ALA A 4 2.31 21.78 -10.86
N VAL A 5 2.67 21.19 -9.73
CA VAL A 5 4.04 21.24 -9.20
C VAL A 5 4.62 19.84 -9.21
N ILE A 6 5.75 19.67 -9.89
CA ILE A 6 6.55 18.44 -9.90
C ILE A 6 7.58 18.53 -8.79
N VAL A 7 7.37 17.77 -7.73
CA VAL A 7 8.25 17.72 -6.56
C VAL A 7 9.31 16.65 -6.80
N ILE A 8 10.58 17.05 -6.73
CA ILE A 8 11.73 16.21 -7.05
C ILE A 8 12.72 16.26 -5.88
N PRO A 9 12.68 15.26 -4.98
CA PRO A 9 13.69 15.13 -3.93
C PRO A 9 15.06 14.78 -4.51
N THR A 10 16.10 15.47 -4.04
CA THR A 10 17.49 15.22 -4.48
C THR A 10 18.44 15.00 -3.31
N TYR A 11 19.35 14.04 -3.50
CA TYR A 11 20.55 13.87 -2.68
C TYR A 11 21.64 13.21 -3.53
N ASN A 12 22.73 13.95 -3.78
CA ASN A 12 23.81 13.54 -4.68
C ASN A 12 23.32 13.21 -6.11
N GLU A 13 22.65 14.16 -6.77
CA GLU A 13 22.05 13.98 -8.11
C GLU A 13 22.65 14.94 -9.16
N LYS A 14 23.88 15.46 -8.94
CA LYS A 14 24.55 16.43 -9.83
C LYS A 14 24.57 15.96 -11.29
N GLY A 15 24.79 14.66 -11.51
CA GLY A 15 24.87 14.07 -12.84
C GLY A 15 23.55 14.00 -13.62
N ASN A 16 22.41 14.11 -12.93
CA ASN A 16 21.08 13.91 -13.52
C ASN A 16 20.23 15.19 -13.48
N ILE A 17 20.36 16.01 -12.44
CA ILE A 17 19.38 17.07 -12.11
C ILE A 17 19.17 18.08 -13.24
N GLU A 18 20.25 18.49 -13.93
CA GLU A 18 20.15 19.44 -15.05
C GLU A 18 19.37 18.85 -16.23
N ARG A 19 19.61 17.57 -16.54
CA ARG A 19 18.91 16.86 -17.62
C ARG A 19 17.44 16.65 -17.32
N VAL A 20 17.12 16.29 -16.08
CA VAL A 20 15.73 16.13 -15.62
C VAL A 20 14.98 17.46 -15.74
N ILE A 21 15.55 18.55 -15.21
CA ILE A 21 14.94 19.88 -15.27
C ILE A 21 14.72 20.33 -16.72
N ALA A 22 15.73 20.15 -17.58
CA ALA A 22 15.62 20.51 -18.99
C ALA A 22 14.50 19.72 -19.70
N ALA A 23 14.45 18.39 -19.51
CA ALA A 23 13.42 17.55 -20.11
C ALA A 23 12.00 17.93 -19.65
N LEU A 24 11.82 18.24 -18.37
CA LEU A 24 10.54 18.68 -17.82
C LEU A 24 10.11 20.04 -18.36
N PHE A 25 11.03 20.99 -18.53
CA PHE A 25 10.68 22.28 -19.13
C PHE A 25 10.37 22.17 -20.62
N GLU A 26 11.05 21.32 -21.38
CA GLU A 26 10.66 21.03 -22.75
C GLU A 26 9.26 20.41 -22.81
N LYS A 27 8.98 19.43 -21.93
CA LYS A 27 7.65 18.83 -21.83
C LYS A 27 6.58 19.86 -21.46
N ALA A 28 6.86 20.73 -20.50
CA ALA A 28 5.94 21.76 -20.03
C ALA A 28 5.48 22.71 -21.16
N LYS A 29 6.33 22.98 -22.17
CA LYS A 29 5.94 23.81 -23.33
C LYS A 29 4.84 23.17 -24.19
N THR A 30 4.72 21.85 -24.13
CA THR A 30 3.76 21.09 -24.95
C THR A 30 2.42 20.86 -24.25
N ILE A 31 2.32 21.16 -22.96
CA ILE A 31 1.13 20.89 -22.15
C ILE A 31 0.19 22.11 -22.17
N PRO A 32 -0.96 22.05 -22.86
CA PRO A 32 -1.91 23.15 -22.84
C PRO A 32 -2.65 23.22 -21.49
N ASN A 33 -3.14 24.40 -21.12
CA ASN A 33 -4.01 24.66 -19.96
C ASN A 33 -3.38 24.48 -18.57
N TRP A 34 -2.16 23.94 -18.49
CA TRP A 34 -1.42 23.76 -17.26
C TRP A 34 -0.17 24.63 -17.21
N GLU A 35 0.03 25.27 -16.06
CA GLU A 35 1.27 25.92 -15.72
C GLU A 35 2.09 24.94 -14.87
N ILE A 36 3.15 24.39 -15.45
CA ILE A 36 4.02 23.44 -14.77
C ILE A 36 5.10 24.19 -14.01
N HIS A 37 5.18 23.90 -12.71
CA HIS A 37 6.25 24.30 -11.82
C HIS A 37 7.09 23.08 -11.46
N ILE A 38 8.39 23.28 -11.29
CA ILE A 38 9.31 22.23 -10.82
C ILE A 38 9.82 22.69 -9.47
N LEU A 39 9.70 21.85 -8.45
CA LEU A 39 10.22 22.08 -7.11
C LEU A 39 11.26 21.01 -6.79
N VAL A 40 12.53 21.41 -6.75
CA VAL A 40 13.60 20.55 -6.29
C VAL A 40 13.72 20.67 -4.78
N VAL A 41 13.64 19.54 -4.07
CA VAL A 41 13.86 19.48 -2.62
C VAL A 41 15.22 18.87 -2.36
N ASP A 42 16.24 19.72 -2.18
CA ASP A 42 17.61 19.27 -2.02
C ASP A 42 17.96 19.04 -0.55
N SER A 43 18.42 17.83 -0.22
CA SER A 43 18.80 17.44 1.14
C SER A 43 20.23 17.87 1.51
N PHE A 44 20.57 19.14 1.26
CA PHE A 44 21.93 19.70 1.34
C PHE A 44 22.98 18.80 0.69
N SER A 45 22.84 18.57 -0.62
CA SER A 45 23.72 17.67 -1.36
C SER A 45 25.18 18.18 -1.35
N PRO A 46 26.17 17.37 -0.92
CA PRO A 46 27.58 17.76 -0.94
C PRO A 46 28.18 17.84 -2.36
N ASP A 47 27.53 17.27 -3.38
CA ASP A 47 28.02 17.21 -4.75
C ASP A 47 27.69 18.45 -5.62
N GLU A 48 27.15 19.50 -4.99
CA GLU A 48 26.71 20.75 -5.62
C GLU A 48 25.40 20.68 -6.40
N THR A 49 24.58 19.63 -6.24
CA THR A 49 23.23 19.53 -6.83
C THR A 49 22.43 20.82 -6.61
N GLY A 50 22.30 21.30 -5.37
CA GLY A 50 21.56 22.53 -5.06
C GLY A 50 22.11 23.78 -5.77
N LYS A 51 23.43 23.93 -5.89
CA LYS A 51 24.06 25.07 -6.59
C LYS A 51 23.67 25.10 -8.08
N ILE A 52 23.62 23.94 -8.74
CA ILE A 52 23.19 23.82 -10.14
C ILE A 52 21.75 24.30 -10.29
N VAL A 53 20.85 23.85 -9.41
CA VAL A 53 19.44 24.24 -9.43
C VAL A 53 19.29 25.76 -9.24
N ILE A 54 20.00 26.36 -8.27
CA ILE A 54 20.00 27.82 -8.05
C ILE A 54 20.46 28.59 -9.29
N GLN A 55 21.46 28.08 -10.02
CA GLN A 55 21.89 28.70 -11.28
C GLN A 55 20.81 28.60 -12.36
N LEU A 56 20.13 27.45 -12.46
CA LEU A 56 19.04 27.23 -13.41
C LEU A 56 17.79 28.07 -13.08
N GLN A 57 17.54 28.38 -11.81
CA GLN A 57 16.41 29.25 -11.41
C GLN A 57 16.49 30.63 -12.07
N LYS A 58 17.70 31.13 -12.37
CA LYS A 58 17.90 32.41 -13.08
C LYS A 58 17.37 32.37 -14.53
N LYS A 59 17.22 31.18 -15.11
CA LYS A 59 16.72 30.96 -16.48
C LYS A 59 15.25 30.57 -16.51
N HIS A 60 14.71 30.05 -15.41
CA HIS A 60 13.37 29.47 -15.35
C HIS A 60 12.58 29.99 -14.14
N ASN A 61 11.64 30.91 -14.37
CA ASN A 61 10.80 31.48 -13.30
C ASN A 61 9.93 30.44 -12.56
N ASN A 62 9.64 29.32 -13.22
CA ASN A 62 8.83 28.24 -12.67
C ASN A 62 9.67 27.13 -12.01
N LEU A 63 10.98 27.34 -11.83
CA LEU A 63 11.86 26.46 -11.07
C LEU A 63 12.00 26.98 -9.63
N HIS A 64 11.74 26.10 -8.68
CA HIS A 64 11.80 26.34 -7.24
C HIS A 64 12.81 25.40 -6.62
N ILE A 65 13.48 25.87 -5.56
CA ILE A 65 14.34 25.04 -4.73
C ILE A 65 13.92 25.19 -3.27
N LEU A 66 13.92 24.07 -2.57
CA LEU A 66 13.78 23.99 -1.13
C LEU A 66 14.95 23.18 -0.58
N GLU A 67 15.85 23.82 0.15
CA GLU A 67 16.95 23.13 0.82
C GLU A 67 16.51 22.69 2.23
N VAL A 68 16.71 21.41 2.55
CA VAL A 68 16.30 20.81 3.83
C VAL A 68 17.40 19.90 4.38
N GLU A 69 17.39 19.73 5.70
CA GLU A 69 18.24 18.72 6.34
C GLU A 69 17.90 17.30 5.86
N LYS A 70 18.93 16.48 5.67
CA LYS A 70 18.79 15.10 5.18
C LYS A 70 18.02 14.26 6.20
N SER A 71 16.77 13.96 5.87
CA SER A 71 15.82 13.28 6.77
C SER A 71 15.07 12.12 6.11
N GLY A 72 15.51 11.71 4.91
CA GLY A 72 14.95 10.61 4.14
C GLY A 72 13.87 11.04 3.14
N LEU A 73 13.56 10.16 2.17
CA LEU A 73 12.74 10.49 1.00
C LEU A 73 11.34 11.02 1.36
N GLY A 74 10.62 10.32 2.24
CA GLY A 74 9.27 10.73 2.63
C GLY A 74 9.24 12.12 3.26
N ASN A 75 10.21 12.46 4.11
CA ASN A 75 10.29 13.80 4.69
C ASN A 75 10.60 14.87 3.64
N ALA A 76 11.44 14.57 2.65
CA ALA A 76 11.69 15.49 1.54
C ALA A 76 10.41 15.75 0.73
N TYR A 77 9.62 14.71 0.41
CA TYR A 77 8.32 14.90 -0.24
C TYR A 77 7.34 15.69 0.61
N ILE A 78 7.24 15.40 1.91
CA ILE A 78 6.32 16.10 2.82
C ILE A 78 6.68 17.58 2.94
N ASN A 79 7.97 17.91 3.10
CA ASN A 79 8.46 19.29 3.11
C ASN A 79 8.18 19.99 1.76
N GLY A 80 8.43 19.30 0.64
CA GLY A 80 8.16 19.80 -0.70
C GLY A 80 6.68 20.06 -0.95
N PHE A 81 5.81 19.14 -0.54
CA PHE A 81 4.36 19.30 -0.61
C PHE A 81 3.89 20.48 0.23
N GLN A 82 4.36 20.61 1.46
CA GLN A 82 4.00 21.74 2.31
C GLN A 82 4.43 23.07 1.68
N TYR A 83 5.68 23.15 1.22
CA TYR A 83 6.17 24.34 0.51
C TYR A 83 5.33 24.66 -0.73
N ALA A 84 5.03 23.66 -1.56
CA ALA A 84 4.25 23.85 -2.77
C ALA A 84 2.84 24.37 -2.43
N LEU A 85 2.17 23.78 -1.44
CA LEU A 85 0.85 24.22 -0.97
C LEU A 85 0.89 25.67 -0.45
N ASP A 86 1.91 26.02 0.33
CA ASP A 86 2.01 27.33 0.99
C ASP A 86 2.46 28.46 0.04
N LYS A 87 3.36 28.17 -0.91
CA LYS A 87 4.01 29.18 -1.75
C LYS A 87 3.49 29.24 -3.18
N ILE A 88 3.06 28.11 -3.73
CA ILE A 88 2.64 27.99 -5.13
C ILE A 88 1.12 27.80 -5.23
N ASN A 89 0.51 27.16 -4.23
CA ASN A 89 -0.90 26.79 -4.16
C ASN A 89 -1.37 26.05 -5.43
N PRO A 90 -0.75 24.90 -5.78
CA PRO A 90 -1.07 24.19 -7.01
C PRO A 90 -2.42 23.48 -6.92
N TYR A 91 -3.00 23.19 -8.08
CA TYR A 91 -4.14 22.27 -8.19
C TYR A 91 -3.69 20.80 -8.08
N LEU A 92 -2.50 20.49 -8.59
CA LEU A 92 -1.96 19.14 -8.69
C LEU A 92 -0.51 19.09 -8.21
N LEU A 93 -0.16 18.05 -7.45
CA LEU A 93 1.20 17.75 -7.00
C LEU A 93 1.66 16.47 -7.69
N PHE A 94 2.88 16.46 -8.22
CA PHE A 94 3.52 15.24 -8.71
C PHE A 94 4.64 14.80 -7.77
N GLU A 95 4.76 13.49 -7.59
CA GLU A 95 5.96 12.83 -7.07
C GLU A 95 6.79 12.36 -8.26
N MET A 96 8.07 12.70 -8.32
CA MET A 96 8.97 12.21 -9.36
C MET A 96 10.42 12.12 -8.88
N ASP A 97 11.11 11.04 -9.25
CA ASP A 97 12.51 10.81 -8.92
C ASP A 97 13.45 11.62 -9.84
N ALA A 98 14.64 11.92 -9.33
CA ALA A 98 15.63 12.75 -10.02
C ALA A 98 16.61 11.99 -10.93
N ASP A 99 16.41 10.68 -11.14
CA ASP A 99 17.39 9.77 -11.78
C ASP A 99 17.01 9.33 -13.21
N LEU A 100 16.07 10.04 -13.85
CA LEU A 100 15.53 9.75 -15.19
C LEU A 100 14.82 8.38 -15.33
N SER A 101 14.53 7.68 -14.22
CA SER A 101 13.71 6.46 -14.24
C SER A 101 12.23 6.71 -14.55
N HIS A 102 11.78 7.95 -14.33
CA HIS A 102 10.44 8.43 -14.63
C HIS A 102 10.48 9.28 -15.89
N ASP A 103 9.77 8.82 -16.92
CA ASP A 103 9.70 9.50 -18.22
C ASP A 103 8.79 10.74 -18.15
N PRO A 104 9.30 11.96 -18.39
CA PRO A 104 8.46 13.15 -18.45
C PRO A 104 7.34 13.07 -19.51
N ASP A 105 7.49 12.25 -20.55
CA ASP A 105 6.50 12.20 -21.62
C ASP A 105 5.14 11.69 -21.16
N ILE A 106 5.09 10.84 -20.12
CA ILE A 106 3.84 10.31 -19.62
C ILE A 106 3.04 11.30 -18.75
N ILE A 107 3.57 12.51 -18.49
CA ILE A 107 2.83 13.58 -17.78
C ILE A 107 1.51 13.89 -18.48
N ASP A 108 1.46 13.84 -19.82
CA ASP A 108 0.22 14.06 -20.57
C ASP A 108 -0.88 13.05 -20.20
N ASP A 109 -0.51 11.78 -20.01
CA ASP A 109 -1.43 10.74 -19.60
C ASP A 109 -1.94 10.95 -18.18
N PHE A 110 -1.06 11.36 -17.26
CA PHE A 110 -1.47 11.74 -15.90
C PHE A 110 -2.49 12.88 -15.93
N LEU A 111 -2.19 13.98 -16.64
CA LEU A 111 -3.06 15.14 -16.72
C LEU A 111 -4.40 14.78 -17.38
N LYS A 112 -4.38 13.96 -18.44
CA LYS A 112 -5.59 13.45 -19.08
C LYS A 112 -6.48 12.69 -18.11
N LYS A 113 -5.92 11.83 -17.25
CA LYS A 113 -6.68 11.12 -16.21
C LYS A 113 -7.28 12.08 -15.16
N ILE A 114 -6.53 13.10 -14.76
CA ILE A 114 -7.03 14.13 -13.84
C ILE A 114 -8.21 14.90 -14.47
N GLU A 115 -8.12 15.26 -15.76
CA GLU A 115 -9.23 15.91 -16.48
C GLU A 115 -10.45 14.99 -16.66
N GLN A 116 -10.24 13.67 -16.71
CA GLN A 116 -11.31 12.67 -16.72
C GLN A 116 -11.95 12.44 -15.34
N GLY A 117 -11.50 13.17 -14.31
CA GLY A 117 -12.08 13.14 -12.98
C GLY A 117 -11.34 12.25 -11.98
N ALA A 118 -10.13 11.77 -12.30
CA ALA A 118 -9.27 11.15 -11.29
C ALA A 118 -8.82 12.20 -10.27
N ASP A 119 -8.66 11.79 -9.02
CA ASP A 119 -8.10 12.61 -7.94
C ASP A 119 -6.65 12.23 -7.63
N PHE A 120 -6.31 10.97 -7.90
CA PHE A 120 -5.00 10.40 -7.68
C PHE A 120 -4.67 9.50 -8.88
N VAL A 121 -3.54 9.73 -9.54
CA VAL A 121 -3.10 8.94 -10.67
C VAL A 121 -1.72 8.36 -10.40
N ILE A 122 -1.53 7.08 -10.70
CA ILE A 122 -0.29 6.34 -10.45
C ILE A 122 0.33 5.90 -11.78
N GLY A 123 1.62 6.16 -11.95
CA GLY A 123 2.43 5.54 -13.00
C GLY A 123 2.68 4.08 -12.64
N SER A 124 1.95 3.16 -13.28
CA SER A 124 1.86 1.77 -12.86
C SER A 124 2.69 0.85 -13.74
N ARG A 125 3.57 0.07 -13.11
CA ARG A 125 4.43 -0.92 -13.80
C ARG A 125 3.70 -2.22 -14.13
N TYR A 126 2.52 -2.43 -13.54
CA TYR A 126 1.83 -3.72 -13.53
C TYR A 126 0.51 -3.73 -14.30
N ILE A 127 0.22 -2.67 -15.06
CA ILE A 127 -0.90 -2.64 -16.02
C ILE A 127 -0.41 -2.87 -17.45
N LYS A 128 -1.35 -3.08 -18.39
CA LYS A 128 -1.02 -3.24 -19.82
C LYS A 128 -0.24 -2.01 -20.32
N GLY A 129 0.96 -2.24 -20.85
CA GLY A 129 1.88 -1.21 -21.33
C GLY A 129 2.91 -0.74 -20.31
N GLY A 130 2.70 -1.04 -19.02
CA GLY A 130 3.69 -0.85 -17.96
C GLY A 130 4.73 -1.96 -17.97
N GLU A 131 5.95 -1.62 -17.57
CA GLU A 131 7.08 -2.55 -17.57
C GLU A 131 7.99 -2.32 -16.35
N ILE A 132 8.51 -3.42 -15.79
CA ILE A 132 9.67 -3.40 -14.89
C ILE A 132 10.96 -3.63 -15.71
N PRO A 133 12.14 -3.14 -15.26
CA PRO A 133 13.37 -3.28 -16.01
C PRO A 133 13.69 -4.73 -16.36
N LYS A 134 13.97 -4.98 -17.65
CA LYS A 134 14.25 -6.33 -18.17
C LYS A 134 15.52 -6.93 -17.55
N ASN A 135 16.51 -6.08 -17.27
CA ASN A 135 17.81 -6.42 -16.71
C ASN A 135 17.81 -6.65 -15.18
N TRP A 136 16.69 -6.45 -14.47
CA TRP A 136 16.64 -6.80 -13.06
C TRP A 136 16.83 -8.30 -12.84
N GLY A 137 17.69 -8.65 -11.87
CA GLY A 137 17.81 -10.01 -11.39
C GLY A 137 16.48 -10.54 -10.86
N LEU A 138 16.26 -11.86 -11.00
CA LEU A 138 14.98 -12.50 -10.67
C LEU A 138 14.53 -12.20 -9.23
N HIS A 139 15.45 -12.18 -8.28
CA HIS A 139 15.16 -11.83 -6.88
C HIS A 139 14.53 -10.44 -6.72
N ARG A 140 15.07 -9.41 -7.40
CA ARG A 140 14.53 -8.03 -7.35
C ARG A 140 13.13 -7.96 -8.00
N LYS A 141 12.92 -8.69 -9.11
CA LYS A 141 11.61 -8.80 -9.76
C LYS A 141 10.58 -9.45 -8.83
N LEU A 142 10.95 -10.56 -8.20
CA LEU A 142 10.08 -11.27 -7.25
C LEU A 142 9.75 -10.42 -6.03
N LEU A 143 10.74 -9.75 -5.43
CA LEU A 143 10.51 -8.85 -4.30
C LEU A 143 9.53 -7.73 -4.65
N SER A 144 9.71 -7.09 -5.81
CA SER A 144 8.82 -6.01 -6.25
C SER A 144 7.40 -6.52 -6.50
N PHE A 145 7.26 -7.64 -7.22
CA PHE A 145 5.96 -8.21 -7.56
C PHE A 145 5.21 -8.75 -6.33
N ILE A 146 5.88 -9.57 -5.50
CA ILE A 146 5.28 -10.16 -4.30
C ILE A 146 4.98 -9.09 -3.26
N GLY A 147 5.90 -8.14 -3.04
CA GLY A 147 5.67 -7.02 -2.11
C GLY A 147 4.41 -6.24 -2.49
N ASN A 148 4.27 -5.90 -3.77
CA ASN A 148 3.08 -5.21 -4.29
C ASN A 148 1.81 -6.06 -4.17
N ILE A 149 1.87 -7.38 -4.41
CA ILE A 149 0.73 -8.29 -4.18
C ILE A 149 0.29 -8.29 -2.71
N ILE A 150 1.23 -8.35 -1.76
CA ILE A 150 0.92 -8.36 -0.33
C ILE A 150 0.19 -7.06 0.05
N VAL A 151 0.65 -5.91 -0.44
CA VAL A 151 -0.02 -4.62 -0.21
C VAL A 151 -1.45 -4.64 -0.78
N ARG A 152 -1.61 -5.06 -2.03
CA ARG A 152 -2.93 -5.11 -2.72
C ARG A 152 -3.93 -6.03 -2.03
N LEU A 153 -3.48 -7.23 -1.66
CA LEU A 153 -4.29 -8.22 -0.94
C LEU A 153 -4.62 -7.72 0.47
N GLY A 154 -3.64 -7.13 1.17
CA GLY A 154 -3.85 -6.65 2.53
C GLY A 154 -4.94 -5.57 2.60
N PHE A 155 -4.89 -4.58 1.72
CA PHE A 155 -5.92 -3.53 1.67
C PHE A 155 -7.21 -3.98 0.97
N MET A 156 -7.23 -5.16 0.34
CA MET A 156 -8.33 -5.67 -0.49
C MET A 156 -8.72 -4.70 -1.62
N LYS A 157 -7.72 -4.00 -2.18
CA LYS A 157 -7.87 -3.01 -3.26
C LYS A 157 -7.23 -3.50 -4.55
N LEU A 158 -7.74 -4.64 -5.02
CA LEU A 158 -7.14 -5.39 -6.15
C LEU A 158 -7.22 -4.64 -7.49
N LYS A 159 -8.10 -3.65 -7.62
CA LYS A 159 -8.23 -2.84 -8.85
C LYS A 159 -7.03 -1.92 -9.08
N ILE A 160 -6.34 -1.49 -8.03
CA ILE A 160 -5.12 -0.70 -8.14
C ILE A 160 -3.96 -1.68 -8.28
N ALA A 161 -3.26 -1.64 -9.41
CA ALA A 161 -2.24 -2.60 -9.77
C ALA A 161 -0.86 -2.29 -9.19
N ASP A 162 -0.51 -1.03 -8.92
CA ASP A 162 0.80 -0.67 -8.34
C ASP A 162 0.69 0.29 -7.15
N TRP A 163 0.87 -0.23 -5.95
CA TRP A 163 0.86 0.56 -4.71
C TRP A 163 2.21 1.16 -4.34
N THR A 164 3.26 0.75 -5.04
CA THR A 164 4.66 0.97 -4.65
C THR A 164 5.43 1.85 -5.62
N SER A 165 4.80 2.26 -6.73
CA SER A 165 5.39 3.23 -7.66
C SER A 165 5.52 4.60 -7.00
N GLY A 166 6.61 5.31 -7.30
CA GLY A 166 6.86 6.66 -6.84
C GLY A 166 6.52 7.75 -7.84
N TYR A 167 6.02 7.42 -9.03
CA TYR A 167 5.57 8.41 -10.00
C TYR A 167 4.05 8.60 -9.88
N ARG A 168 3.63 9.74 -9.32
CA ARG A 168 2.22 9.97 -8.95
C ARG A 168 1.81 11.38 -9.28
N ALA A 169 0.53 11.57 -9.60
CA ALA A 169 -0.12 12.87 -9.66
C ALA A 169 -1.29 12.89 -8.68
N ILE A 170 -1.33 13.87 -7.79
CA ILE A 170 -2.21 13.87 -6.61
C ILE A 170 -2.83 15.25 -6.51
N LYS A 171 -4.17 15.34 -6.50
CA LYS A 171 -4.83 16.62 -6.26
C LYS A 171 -4.43 17.16 -4.89
N SER A 172 -4.12 18.45 -4.84
CA SER A 172 -3.56 19.10 -3.65
C SER A 172 -4.43 18.94 -2.39
N TRP A 173 -5.75 18.84 -2.55
CA TRP A 173 -6.67 18.65 -1.43
C TRP A 173 -6.42 17.31 -0.69
N ILE A 174 -6.06 16.23 -1.41
CA ILE A 174 -5.74 14.94 -0.78
C ILE A 174 -4.52 15.09 0.12
N VAL A 175 -3.46 15.74 -0.38
CA VAL A 175 -2.22 15.94 0.38
C VAL A 175 -2.47 16.82 1.60
N LYS A 176 -3.30 17.86 1.47
CA LYS A 176 -3.69 18.74 2.57
C LYS A 176 -4.44 17.98 3.66
N ASP A 177 -5.42 17.17 3.30
CA ASP A 177 -6.24 16.41 4.24
C ASP A 177 -5.43 15.28 4.90
N ALA A 178 -4.57 14.63 4.12
CA ALA A 178 -3.71 13.53 4.56
C ALA A 178 -2.49 13.99 5.39
N TYR A 179 -2.16 15.29 5.41
CA TYR A 179 -0.90 15.80 5.96
C TYR A 179 -0.60 15.30 7.38
N SER A 180 -1.60 15.41 8.27
CA SER A 180 -1.48 14.97 9.67
C SER A 180 -1.23 13.47 9.83
N HIS A 181 -1.69 12.67 8.87
CA HIS A 181 -1.51 11.22 8.81
C HIS A 181 -0.13 10.87 8.23
N ILE A 182 0.22 11.40 7.05
CA ILE A 182 1.41 10.98 6.31
C ILE A 182 2.73 11.40 6.96
N ARG A 183 2.74 12.50 7.74
CA ARG A 183 3.93 12.97 8.49
C ARG A 183 4.47 12.00 9.55
N ASN A 184 3.71 10.96 9.89
CA ASN A 184 4.16 9.94 10.83
C ASN A 184 4.97 8.83 10.15
N TYR A 185 5.10 8.85 8.82
CA TYR A 185 5.78 7.83 8.05
C TYR A 185 6.96 8.41 7.28
N SER A 186 8.09 7.72 7.36
CA SER A 186 9.33 8.12 6.69
C SER A 186 9.70 7.14 5.57
N GLY A 187 10.76 7.47 4.83
CA GLY A 187 11.24 6.63 3.73
C GLY A 187 10.19 6.56 2.61
N TYR A 188 9.94 5.37 2.08
CA TYR A 188 8.95 5.15 1.02
C TYR A 188 7.59 4.67 1.57
N VAL A 189 7.49 4.41 2.88
CA VAL A 189 6.22 3.98 3.51
C VAL A 189 5.16 5.07 3.38
N PHE A 190 5.56 6.35 3.38
CA PHE A 190 4.64 7.46 3.20
C PHE A 190 3.82 7.34 1.90
N GLN A 191 4.38 6.77 0.83
CA GLN A 191 3.66 6.60 -0.43
C GLN A 191 2.51 5.60 -0.29
N VAL A 192 2.76 4.47 0.37
CA VAL A 192 1.72 3.48 0.65
C VAL A 192 0.68 4.08 1.60
N ALA A 193 1.11 4.84 2.61
CA ALA A 193 0.22 5.50 3.55
C ALA A 193 -0.65 6.60 2.92
N LEU A 194 -0.09 7.39 2.01
CA LEU A 194 -0.82 8.43 1.29
C LEU A 194 -1.88 7.82 0.36
N LEU A 195 -1.55 6.72 -0.32
CA LEU A 195 -2.51 6.01 -1.15
C LEU A 195 -3.59 5.30 -0.33
N ASP A 196 -3.22 4.66 0.79
CA ASP A 196 -4.18 4.07 1.73
C ASP A 196 -5.17 5.12 2.25
N TYR A 197 -4.65 6.28 2.66
CA TYR A 197 -5.49 7.41 3.08
C TYR A 197 -6.44 7.84 1.95
N ALA A 198 -5.94 8.08 0.73
CA ALA A 198 -6.74 8.52 -0.40
C ALA A 198 -7.88 7.53 -0.73
N VAL A 199 -7.56 6.23 -0.78
CA VAL A 199 -8.52 5.17 -1.07
C VAL A 199 -9.56 5.02 0.04
N THR A 200 -9.15 5.15 1.29
CA THR A 200 -10.06 5.11 2.45
C THR A 200 -11.02 6.30 2.47
N HIS A 201 -10.58 7.45 1.94
CA HIS A 201 -11.41 8.65 1.77
C HIS A 201 -12.10 8.72 0.40
N LYS A 202 -12.24 7.58 -0.29
CA LYS A 202 -12.99 7.41 -1.55
C LYS A 202 -12.49 8.28 -2.72
N ALA A 203 -11.21 8.67 -2.72
CA ALA A 203 -10.61 9.34 -3.87
C ALA A 203 -10.71 8.45 -5.13
N HIS A 204 -10.96 9.06 -6.28
CA HIS A 204 -10.93 8.36 -7.55
C HIS A 204 -9.48 8.11 -7.97
N VAL A 205 -9.03 6.87 -7.81
CA VAL A 205 -7.67 6.44 -8.18
C VAL A 205 -7.67 5.82 -9.57
N ASP A 206 -6.79 6.31 -10.43
CA ASP A 206 -6.56 5.79 -11.78
C ASP A 206 -5.09 5.47 -12.01
N GLU A 207 -4.79 4.70 -13.06
CA GLU A 207 -3.42 4.29 -13.39
C GLU A 207 -3.07 4.61 -14.85
N VAL A 208 -1.82 4.98 -15.08
CA VAL A 208 -1.22 5.16 -16.41
C VAL A 208 -0.01 4.24 -16.56
N PRO A 209 0.26 3.68 -17.75
CA PRO A 209 1.35 2.71 -17.90
C PRO A 209 2.70 3.38 -17.71
N LEU A 210 3.53 2.85 -16.81
CA LEU A 210 4.90 3.30 -16.58
C LEU A 210 5.88 2.21 -17.03
N ARG A 211 6.75 2.55 -17.99
CA ARG A 211 7.92 1.75 -18.31
C ARG A 211 9.07 2.20 -17.43
N PHE A 212 9.27 1.51 -16.31
CA PHE A 212 10.31 1.87 -15.36
C PHE A 212 11.67 1.46 -15.93
N ILE A 213 12.60 2.41 -15.99
CA ILE A 213 13.97 2.21 -16.47
C ILE A 213 14.90 2.28 -15.26
N ASP A 214 15.89 1.39 -15.18
CA ASP A 214 16.87 1.47 -14.09
C ASP A 214 17.78 2.69 -14.32
N ARG A 215 18.21 3.31 -13.21
CA ARG A 215 19.09 4.49 -13.26
C ARG A 215 20.32 4.23 -14.13
N THR A 216 20.69 5.22 -14.94
CA THR A 216 21.87 5.13 -15.81
C THR A 216 23.11 5.72 -15.16
N ILE A 217 22.97 6.67 -14.23
CA ILE A 217 24.06 7.42 -13.60
C ILE A 217 23.82 7.51 -12.09
N GLY A 218 24.88 7.28 -11.30
CA GLY A 218 24.87 7.38 -9.84
C GLY A 218 24.52 6.06 -9.13
N GLU A 219 24.79 6.01 -7.83
CA GLU A 219 24.53 4.81 -6.99
C GLU A 219 23.12 4.81 -6.40
N SER A 220 22.53 3.62 -6.19
CA SER A 220 21.28 3.49 -5.43
C SER A 220 21.48 3.90 -3.98
N LYS A 221 20.71 4.90 -3.55
CA LYS A 221 20.67 5.32 -2.13
C LYS A 221 19.58 4.59 -1.34
N ILE A 222 18.93 3.59 -1.96
CA ILE A 222 17.79 2.87 -1.39
C ILE A 222 18.28 1.59 -0.70
N ASN A 223 18.01 1.46 0.60
CA ASN A 223 18.07 0.18 1.28
C ASN A 223 16.76 -0.59 1.03
N ALA A 224 16.77 -1.43 -0.02
CA ALA A 224 15.59 -2.15 -0.48
C ALA A 224 14.99 -3.10 0.58
N ILE A 225 15.84 -3.69 1.43
CA ILE A 225 15.39 -4.58 2.51
C ILE A 225 14.67 -3.76 3.57
N GLN A 226 15.28 -2.68 4.06
CA GLN A 226 14.66 -1.82 5.06
C GLN A 226 13.31 -1.27 4.56
N TYR A 227 13.26 -0.83 3.31
CA TYR A 227 12.02 -0.37 2.68
C TYR A 227 10.95 -1.45 2.65
N SER A 228 11.29 -2.64 2.14
CA SER A 228 10.35 -3.74 2.02
C SER A 228 9.83 -4.15 3.39
N SER A 229 10.69 -4.27 4.39
CA SER A 229 10.33 -4.60 5.77
C SER A 229 9.42 -3.54 6.40
N ASN A 230 9.74 -2.25 6.26
CA ASN A 230 8.91 -1.17 6.80
C ASN A 230 7.54 -1.10 6.12
N THR A 231 7.48 -1.36 4.82
CA THR A 231 6.21 -1.42 4.07
C THR A 231 5.37 -2.61 4.52
N LEU A 232 5.97 -3.79 4.67
CA LEU A 232 5.28 -4.96 5.19
C LEU A 232 4.79 -4.74 6.62
N PHE A 233 5.57 -4.07 7.47
CA PHE A 233 5.14 -3.69 8.81
C PHE A 233 3.96 -2.71 8.78
N TYR A 234 3.99 -1.72 7.89
CA TYR A 234 2.85 -0.81 7.69
C TYR A 234 1.59 -1.57 7.28
N VAL A 235 1.70 -2.46 6.27
CA VAL A 235 0.58 -3.31 5.85
C VAL A 235 0.10 -4.17 7.02
N PHE A 236 0.98 -4.85 7.76
CA PHE A 236 0.59 -5.67 8.91
C PHE A 236 -0.16 -4.86 9.99
N THR A 237 0.23 -3.61 10.21
CA THR A 237 -0.36 -2.74 11.25
C THR A 237 -1.59 -1.96 10.81
N HIS A 238 -1.88 -1.85 9.51
CA HIS A 238 -3.00 -1.05 8.97
C HIS A 238 -4.01 -1.89 8.16
N ALA A 239 -3.54 -2.89 7.42
CA ALA A 239 -4.37 -3.72 6.56
C ALA A 239 -5.26 -4.68 7.37
N THR A 240 -6.57 -4.44 7.31
CA THR A 240 -7.58 -5.21 8.06
C THR A 240 -7.57 -6.69 7.67
N PHE A 241 -7.38 -7.02 6.39
CA PHE A 241 -7.32 -8.40 5.92
C PHE A 241 -6.10 -9.16 6.47
N ILE A 242 -4.92 -8.53 6.51
CA ILE A 242 -3.72 -9.18 7.07
C ILE A 242 -3.90 -9.43 8.56
N LYS A 243 -4.39 -8.44 9.31
CA LYS A 243 -4.69 -8.65 10.74
C LYS A 243 -5.69 -9.78 10.95
N PHE A 244 -6.74 -9.85 10.14
CA PHE A 244 -7.71 -10.94 10.20
C PHE A 244 -7.08 -12.32 10.00
N VAL A 245 -6.20 -12.47 8.99
CA VAL A 245 -5.46 -13.72 8.75
C VAL A 245 -4.57 -14.07 9.96
N VAL A 246 -3.88 -13.08 10.51
CA VAL A 246 -3.01 -13.25 11.70
C VAL A 246 -3.82 -13.69 12.91
N VAL A 247 -5.01 -13.09 13.14
CA VAL A 247 -5.92 -13.52 14.20
C VAL A 247 -6.32 -14.99 13.99
N GLY A 248 -6.65 -15.40 12.77
CA GLY A 248 -6.94 -16.80 12.46
C GLY A 248 -5.79 -17.75 12.80
N LEU A 249 -4.54 -17.38 12.50
CA LEU A 249 -3.35 -18.15 12.85
C LEU A 249 -3.12 -18.21 14.37
N ILE A 250 -3.35 -17.12 15.09
CA ILE A 250 -3.32 -17.09 16.55
C ILE A 250 -4.37 -18.04 17.12
N GLY A 251 -5.60 -17.98 16.62
CA GLY A 251 -6.68 -18.90 17.01
C GLY A 251 -6.33 -20.36 16.80
N PHE A 252 -5.69 -20.70 15.68
CA PHE A 252 -5.18 -22.05 15.43
C PHE A 252 -4.13 -22.47 16.48
N GLY A 253 -3.19 -21.57 16.82
CA GLY A 253 -2.21 -21.82 17.87
C GLY A 253 -2.84 -22.00 19.25
N VAL A 254 -3.86 -21.20 19.58
CA VAL A 254 -4.64 -21.31 20.82
C VAL A 254 -5.37 -22.64 20.90
N ASP A 255 -6.07 -23.04 19.83
CA ASP A 255 -6.78 -24.32 19.76
C ASP A 255 -5.81 -25.49 19.95
N PHE A 256 -4.71 -25.53 19.19
CA PHE A 256 -3.70 -26.58 19.27
C PHE A 256 -3.05 -26.65 20.66
N GLY A 257 -2.64 -25.51 21.22
CA GLY A 257 -1.98 -25.44 22.52
C GLY A 257 -2.88 -25.90 23.67
N ILE A 258 -4.16 -25.48 23.67
CA ILE A 258 -5.12 -25.89 24.69
C ILE A 258 -5.48 -27.37 24.54
N SER A 259 -5.74 -27.84 23.32
CA SER A 259 -5.98 -29.26 23.05
C SER A 259 -4.81 -30.11 23.54
N TYR A 260 -3.56 -29.72 23.25
CA TYR A 260 -2.37 -30.43 23.71
C TYR A 260 -2.27 -30.45 25.24
N LEU A 261 -2.49 -29.32 25.90
CA LEU A 261 -2.48 -29.25 27.37
C LEU A 261 -3.54 -30.18 27.98
N LEU A 262 -4.77 -30.12 27.49
CA LEU A 262 -5.89 -30.90 28.01
C LEU A 262 -5.68 -32.41 27.78
N ILE A 263 -5.23 -32.82 26.60
CA ILE A 263 -5.05 -34.23 26.23
C ILE A 263 -3.78 -34.80 26.88
N GLU A 264 -2.62 -34.17 26.69
CA GLU A 264 -1.34 -34.76 27.08
C GLU A 264 -0.98 -34.52 28.54
N ARG A 265 -1.32 -33.35 29.10
CA ARG A 265 -0.97 -33.02 30.49
C ARG A 265 -2.09 -33.35 31.47
N LEU A 266 -3.33 -33.01 31.11
CA LEU A 266 -4.48 -33.17 32.01
C LEU A 266 -5.28 -34.45 31.74
N ARG A 267 -4.92 -35.24 30.72
CA ARG A 267 -5.52 -36.54 30.37
C ARG A 267 -7.04 -36.48 30.14
N TRP A 268 -7.54 -35.36 29.62
CA TRP A 268 -8.92 -35.25 29.18
C TRP A 268 -9.19 -36.13 27.96
N ARG A 269 -10.44 -36.55 27.78
CA ARG A 269 -10.84 -37.25 26.55
C ARG A 269 -10.69 -36.31 25.35
N SER A 270 -10.17 -36.82 24.24
CA SER A 270 -9.85 -36.03 23.05
C SER A 270 -11.01 -35.16 22.57
N TRP A 271 -12.22 -35.71 22.47
CA TRP A 271 -13.39 -34.96 22.03
C TRP A 271 -13.80 -33.82 22.98
N GLN A 272 -13.62 -34.00 24.30
CA GLN A 272 -13.90 -32.95 25.30
C GLN A 272 -12.87 -31.82 25.20
N ALA A 273 -11.59 -32.19 25.04
CA ALA A 273 -10.51 -31.25 24.86
C ALA A 273 -10.68 -30.43 23.59
N THR A 274 -10.98 -31.07 22.46
CA THR A 274 -11.20 -30.39 21.17
C THR A 274 -12.40 -29.44 21.23
N LEU A 275 -13.51 -29.84 21.84
CA LEU A 275 -14.69 -28.96 21.96
C LEU A 275 -14.35 -27.69 22.76
N LEU A 276 -13.66 -27.85 23.90
CA LEU A 276 -13.29 -26.72 24.75
C LEU A 276 -12.22 -25.83 24.09
N SER A 277 -11.19 -26.40 23.49
CA SER A 277 -10.12 -25.64 22.85
C SER A 277 -10.64 -24.84 21.64
N THR A 278 -11.53 -25.44 20.85
CA THR A 278 -12.12 -24.78 19.69
C THR A 278 -13.00 -23.61 20.11
N GLU A 279 -13.82 -23.76 21.15
CA GLU A 279 -14.63 -22.65 21.66
C GLU A 279 -13.75 -21.51 22.20
N ILE A 280 -12.68 -21.83 22.94
CA ILE A 280 -11.74 -20.81 23.43
C ILE A 280 -11.04 -20.10 22.26
N ALA A 281 -10.67 -20.82 21.20
CA ALA A 281 -10.09 -20.23 20.00
C ALA A 281 -11.08 -19.32 19.25
N ILE A 282 -12.37 -19.70 19.16
CA ILE A 282 -13.43 -18.87 18.58
C ILE A 282 -13.62 -17.59 19.38
N ILE A 283 -13.70 -17.68 20.71
CA ILE A 283 -13.78 -16.51 21.59
C ILE A 283 -12.56 -15.61 21.42
N SER A 284 -11.35 -16.17 21.44
CA SER A 284 -10.10 -15.44 21.21
C SER A 284 -10.12 -14.70 19.87
N ASN A 285 -10.50 -15.39 18.79
CA ASN A 285 -10.59 -14.81 17.45
C ASN A 285 -11.61 -13.67 17.39
N PHE A 286 -12.79 -13.83 18.01
CA PHE A 286 -13.80 -12.78 18.03
C PHE A 286 -13.30 -11.53 18.76
N LEU A 287 -12.66 -11.70 19.92
CA LEU A 287 -12.11 -10.59 20.71
C LEU A 287 -10.97 -9.90 19.97
N LEU A 288 -9.98 -10.63 19.47
CA LEU A 288 -8.87 -10.05 18.71
C LEU A 288 -9.34 -9.37 17.43
N ASN A 289 -10.34 -9.91 16.74
CA ASN A 289 -10.92 -9.23 15.59
C ASN A 289 -11.58 -7.91 16.00
N ASN A 290 -12.35 -7.89 17.09
CA ASN A 290 -13.04 -6.67 17.54
C ASN A 290 -12.10 -5.59 18.08
N PHE A 291 -11.08 -5.97 18.84
CA PHE A 291 -10.17 -5.02 19.51
C PHE A 291 -8.95 -4.65 18.67
N TRP A 292 -8.55 -5.47 17.69
CA TRP A 292 -7.34 -5.24 16.91
C TRP A 292 -7.57 -5.23 15.39
N ALA A 293 -8.08 -6.31 14.78
CA ALA A 293 -8.20 -6.38 13.31
C ALA A 293 -9.18 -5.33 12.75
N PHE A 294 -10.37 -5.25 13.34
CA PHE A 294 -11.46 -4.34 12.99
C PHE A 294 -11.61 -3.22 14.01
N SER A 295 -10.53 -2.80 14.69
CA SER A 295 -10.57 -1.80 15.77
C SER A 295 -11.22 -0.47 15.38
N HIS A 296 -11.05 -0.03 14.13
CA HIS A 296 -11.67 1.17 13.55
C HIS A 296 -13.20 1.03 13.36
N LYS A 297 -13.72 -0.20 13.30
CA LYS A 297 -15.15 -0.56 13.22
C LYS A 297 -15.63 -1.25 14.50
N LYS A 298 -14.92 -1.07 15.61
CA LYS A 298 -15.18 -1.73 16.89
C LYS A 298 -16.65 -1.60 17.31
N LEU A 299 -17.20 -2.71 17.80
CA LEU A 299 -18.59 -2.78 18.28
C LEU A 299 -18.81 -1.79 19.43
N GLN A 300 -19.96 -1.11 19.42
CA GLN A 300 -20.37 -0.19 20.48
C GLN A 300 -20.47 -0.92 21.83
N ASN A 301 -20.27 -0.19 22.93
CA ASN A 301 -20.15 -0.74 24.28
C ASN A 301 -21.51 -1.14 24.89
N ASN A 302 -22.31 -1.92 24.16
CA ASN A 302 -23.57 -2.50 24.60
C ASN A 302 -23.45 -4.03 24.64
N ARG A 303 -23.72 -4.64 25.80
CA ARG A 303 -23.64 -6.09 26.01
C ARG A 303 -24.47 -6.88 24.99
N LEU A 304 -25.67 -6.40 24.67
CA LEU A 304 -26.54 -7.05 23.68
C LEU A 304 -25.89 -7.08 22.29
N THR A 305 -25.25 -5.99 21.88
CA THR A 305 -24.55 -5.90 20.59
C THR A 305 -23.41 -6.92 20.50
N TYR A 306 -22.65 -7.11 21.59
CA TYR A 306 -21.58 -8.11 21.65
C TYR A 306 -22.15 -9.53 21.52
N ILE A 307 -23.21 -9.87 22.26
CA ILE A 307 -23.83 -11.20 22.22
C ILE A 307 -24.34 -11.51 20.81
N TRP A 308 -25.12 -10.60 20.20
CA TRP A 308 -25.63 -10.81 18.84
C TRP A 308 -24.52 -10.88 17.79
N SER A 309 -23.45 -10.11 17.96
CA SER A 309 -22.29 -10.15 17.07
C SER A 309 -21.51 -11.45 17.21
N PHE A 310 -21.39 -11.97 18.43
CA PHE A 310 -20.76 -13.26 18.70
C PHE A 310 -21.56 -14.44 18.13
N LEU A 311 -22.90 -14.39 18.22
CA LEU A 311 -23.76 -15.38 17.59
C LEU A 311 -23.63 -15.37 16.06
N LYS A 312 -23.59 -14.19 15.44
CA LYS A 312 -23.30 -14.05 13.99
C LYS A 312 -21.91 -14.57 13.63
N PHE A 313 -20.91 -14.31 14.47
CA PHE A 313 -19.54 -14.79 14.28
C PHE A 313 -19.49 -16.31 14.25
N ASN A 314 -20.16 -16.96 15.21
CA ASN A 314 -20.30 -18.41 15.25
C ASN A 314 -21.04 -18.95 14.02
N LEU A 315 -22.15 -18.34 13.64
CA LEU A 315 -22.92 -18.77 12.46
C LEU A 315 -22.08 -18.75 11.17
N ILE A 316 -21.32 -17.67 10.96
CA ILE A 316 -20.40 -17.55 9.81
C ILE A 316 -19.27 -18.59 9.94
N SER A 317 -18.70 -18.80 11.14
CA SER A 317 -17.68 -19.83 11.38
C SER A 317 -18.19 -21.24 11.07
N SER A 318 -19.42 -21.58 11.45
CA SER A 318 -20.06 -22.85 11.10
C SER A 318 -20.24 -23.00 9.59
N GLY A 319 -20.60 -21.92 8.89
CA GLY A 319 -20.66 -21.89 7.43
C GLY A 319 -19.32 -22.26 6.79
N SER A 320 -18.21 -21.73 7.32
CA SER A 320 -16.86 -22.09 6.89
C SER A 320 -16.56 -23.59 7.03
N ILE A 321 -16.98 -24.22 8.14
CA ILE A 321 -16.80 -25.67 8.35
C ILE A 321 -17.59 -26.48 7.32
N ILE A 322 -18.82 -26.08 7.00
CA ILE A 322 -19.67 -26.74 6.00
C ILE A 322 -19.02 -26.62 4.62
N ILE A 323 -18.63 -25.41 4.22
CA ILE A 323 -17.97 -25.15 2.93
C ILE A 323 -16.69 -25.97 2.80
N GLN A 324 -15.88 -26.03 3.85
CA GLN A 324 -14.64 -26.81 3.87
C GLN A 324 -14.93 -28.31 3.72
N THR A 325 -15.90 -28.83 4.47
CA THR A 325 -16.30 -30.26 4.43
C THR A 325 -16.76 -30.65 3.03
N ILE A 326 -17.64 -29.84 2.42
CA ILE A 326 -18.13 -30.07 1.05
C ILE A 326 -16.97 -29.97 0.05
N GLY A 327 -16.12 -28.95 0.16
CA GLY A 327 -14.98 -28.77 -0.72
C GLY A 327 -14.00 -29.95 -0.69
N ILE A 328 -13.72 -30.50 0.49
CA ILE A 328 -12.90 -31.71 0.63
C ILE A 328 -13.59 -32.93 0.02
N ALA A 329 -14.88 -33.12 0.28
CA ALA A 329 -15.63 -34.25 -0.27
C ALA A 329 -15.62 -34.22 -1.81
N VAL A 330 -15.86 -33.05 -2.41
CA VAL A 330 -15.83 -32.86 -3.88
C VAL A 330 -14.43 -33.08 -4.44
N THR A 331 -13.41 -32.43 -3.87
CA THR A 331 -12.03 -32.53 -4.40
C THR A 331 -11.45 -33.94 -4.27
N THR A 332 -11.71 -34.63 -3.17
CA THR A 332 -11.26 -36.02 -3.00
C THR A 332 -12.03 -37.01 -3.88
N SER A 333 -13.30 -36.74 -4.20
CA SER A 333 -14.06 -37.51 -5.18
C SER A 333 -13.57 -37.31 -6.61
N LEU A 334 -13.12 -36.11 -6.97
CA LEU A 334 -12.67 -35.78 -8.34
C LEU A 334 -11.20 -36.16 -8.59
N PHE A 335 -10.33 -35.97 -7.60
CA PHE A 335 -8.87 -36.06 -7.77
C PHE A 335 -8.22 -37.12 -6.86
N GLY A 336 -9.02 -37.92 -6.15
CA GLY A 336 -8.53 -38.95 -5.22
C GLY A 336 -8.08 -38.39 -3.86
N GLN A 337 -7.88 -39.27 -2.88
CA GLN A 337 -7.61 -38.88 -1.49
C GLN A 337 -6.14 -38.57 -1.20
N SER A 338 -5.20 -38.92 -2.07
CA SER A 338 -3.75 -38.83 -1.78
C SER A 338 -3.26 -37.41 -1.45
N LEU A 339 -3.87 -36.38 -2.04
CA LEU A 339 -3.50 -34.98 -1.85
C LEU A 339 -4.53 -34.16 -1.05
N TRP A 340 -5.35 -34.81 -0.21
CA TRP A 340 -6.43 -34.15 0.56
C TRP A 340 -5.94 -32.94 1.37
N TYR A 341 -4.73 -33.00 1.92
CA TYR A 341 -4.13 -31.91 2.70
C TYR A 341 -3.81 -30.69 1.84
N ILE A 342 -3.40 -30.89 0.57
CA ILE A 342 -3.19 -29.81 -0.39
C ILE A 342 -4.53 -29.15 -0.71
N TYR A 343 -5.57 -29.95 -1.00
CA TYR A 343 -6.91 -29.42 -1.25
C TYR A 343 -7.43 -28.62 -0.06
N LYS A 344 -7.20 -29.12 1.17
CA LYS A 344 -7.57 -28.43 2.40
C LYS A 344 -6.90 -27.07 2.53
N ILE A 345 -5.59 -27.00 2.30
CA ILE A 345 -4.85 -25.73 2.32
C ILE A 345 -5.43 -24.77 1.27
N LEU A 346 -5.63 -25.23 0.03
CA LEU A 346 -6.18 -24.40 -1.04
C LEU A 346 -7.59 -23.90 -0.73
N ILE A 347 -8.48 -24.77 -0.24
CA ILE A 347 -9.85 -24.39 0.16
C ILE A 347 -9.81 -23.37 1.30
N ILE A 348 -8.97 -23.58 2.32
CA ILE A 348 -8.86 -22.63 3.43
C ILE A 348 -8.37 -21.27 2.93
N THR A 349 -7.29 -21.26 2.16
CA THR A 349 -6.64 -20.03 1.68
C THR A 349 -7.51 -19.25 0.69
N PHE A 350 -8.10 -19.92 -0.29
CA PHE A 350 -8.79 -19.26 -1.40
C PHE A 350 -10.31 -19.18 -1.25
N VAL A 351 -10.91 -19.97 -0.36
CA VAL A 351 -12.37 -19.97 -0.15
C VAL A 351 -12.73 -19.52 1.26
N ILE A 352 -12.22 -20.19 2.30
CA ILE A 352 -12.67 -19.96 3.68
C ILE A 352 -12.23 -18.60 4.22
N ILE A 353 -10.97 -18.22 4.03
CA ILE A 353 -10.44 -16.93 4.49
C ILE A 353 -11.20 -15.77 3.81
N PRO A 354 -11.33 -15.71 2.47
CA PRO A 354 -12.11 -14.67 1.80
C PRO A 354 -13.59 -14.66 2.20
N TYR A 355 -14.23 -15.83 2.29
CA TYR A 355 -15.61 -15.98 2.76
C TYR A 355 -15.79 -15.36 4.15
N SER A 356 -14.99 -15.81 5.11
CA SER A 356 -15.08 -15.37 6.50
C SER A 356 -14.86 -13.86 6.60
N TYR A 357 -13.81 -13.35 5.96
CA TYR A 357 -13.51 -11.92 5.95
C TYR A 357 -14.66 -11.07 5.38
N PHE A 358 -15.22 -11.48 4.24
CA PHE A 358 -16.31 -10.78 3.59
C PHE A 358 -17.55 -10.73 4.48
N PHE A 359 -17.98 -11.87 5.02
CA PHE A 359 -19.18 -11.94 5.85
C PHE A 359 -18.99 -11.23 7.19
N TYR A 360 -17.82 -11.31 7.80
CA TYR A 360 -17.50 -10.56 9.02
C TYR A 360 -17.55 -9.04 8.80
N ASN A 361 -16.92 -8.54 7.75
CA ASN A 361 -16.96 -7.11 7.42
C ASN A 361 -18.37 -6.64 7.02
N LYS A 362 -19.18 -7.51 6.40
CA LYS A 362 -20.54 -7.16 5.95
C LYS A 362 -21.60 -7.22 7.05
N PHE A 363 -21.50 -8.17 7.99
CA PHE A 363 -22.59 -8.46 8.95
C PHE A 363 -22.26 -8.13 10.40
N ILE A 364 -20.97 -8.09 10.78
CA ILE A 364 -20.52 -7.85 12.15
C ILE A 364 -19.88 -6.46 12.26
N TRP A 365 -18.73 -6.26 11.61
CA TRP A 365 -17.97 -5.01 11.66
C TRP A 365 -18.26 -4.15 10.43
N LYS A 366 -19.48 -3.61 10.39
CA LYS A 366 -19.97 -2.79 9.27
C LYS A 366 -19.27 -1.43 9.22
N GLU A 367 -19.11 -0.88 8.01
CA GLU A 367 -18.79 0.54 7.83
C GLU A 367 -19.94 1.38 8.38
N LYS A 368 -19.60 2.39 9.17
CA LYS A 368 -20.54 3.34 9.76
C LYS A 368 -20.94 4.40 8.74
#